data_AF-Q4SYF1-F1
#
_entry.id   AF-Q4SYF1-F1
#
_cell.length_a   1.000
_cell.length_b   1.000
_cell.length_c   1.000
_cell.angle_alpha   90.00
_cell.angle_beta   90.00
_cell.angle_gamma   90.00
#
_symmetry.space_group_name_H-M   'P 1'
#
loop_
_entity.id
_entity.type
_entity.pdbx_description
1 polymer ?
#
loop_
_entity_poly.entity_id
_entity_poly.type
_entity_poly.pdbx_seq_one_letter_code
_entity_poly.pdbx_strand_id
1 'polypeptide(L)'
;MGRAMKNLDQLLAMPYGCGEQNMVLFAPNIFILNYLQSTGQLTPDIREKATRFLESGYQRELTYKHDDGSYSAFGKSDPSGNTWLTAFVMKSFGGARPFIFVDPKHIKDARRWLAEHQRPDGCIRSVGKLFHNGMKVAALPPEHPGAALSWMLTLTCSRPGRSERRRVPDSLRSRRHAGAGR
;
A
#
# COMPACT_ATOMS: atom_id res chain seq x y z
N MET A 1 33.40 -7.18 10.48
CA MET A 1 32.08 -6.59 10.14
C MET A 1 32.21 -5.95 8.77
N GLY A 2 31.64 -6.62 7.76
CA GLY A 2 32.09 -6.60 6.37
C GLY A 2 31.47 -5.52 5.49
N ARG A 3 32.05 -5.38 4.30
CA ARG A 3 31.79 -4.39 3.24
C ARG A 3 30.33 -4.17 2.81
N ALA A 4 29.37 -4.96 3.31
CA ALA A 4 27.94 -4.78 3.09
C ALA A 4 27.35 -3.53 3.78
N MET A 5 27.98 -3.02 4.84
CA MET A 5 27.48 -1.86 5.61
C MET A 5 27.84 -0.49 4.98
N LYS A 6 28.76 -0.44 4.00
CA LYS A 6 29.28 0.83 3.45
C LYS A 6 28.38 1.50 2.41
N ASN A 7 27.25 0.90 2.04
CA ASN A 7 26.38 1.39 0.96
C ASN A 7 24.89 1.35 1.33
N LEU A 8 24.55 1.38 2.62
CA LEU A 8 23.14 1.39 3.06
C LEU A 8 22.40 2.64 2.56
N ASP A 9 23.13 3.72 2.27
CA ASP A 9 22.62 4.94 1.65
C ASP A 9 22.28 4.78 0.15
N GLN A 10 22.75 3.71 -0.52
CA GLN A 10 22.37 3.36 -1.90
C GLN A 10 21.01 2.67 -1.96
N LEU A 11 20.49 2.20 -0.82
CA LEU A 11 19.13 1.67 -0.73
C LEU A 11 18.08 2.79 -0.73
N LEU A 12 18.49 4.01 -0.35
CA LEU A 12 17.63 5.18 -0.40
C LEU A 12 17.45 5.61 -1.85
N ALA A 13 16.19 5.78 -2.25
CA ALA A 13 15.83 6.19 -3.60
C ALA A 13 15.10 7.53 -3.57
N MET A 14 15.54 8.48 -4.39
CA MET A 14 14.86 9.77 -4.50
C MET A 14 13.48 9.57 -5.15
N PRO A 15 12.38 10.04 -4.54
CA PRO A 15 11.06 9.99 -5.16
C PRO A 15 10.93 10.90 -6.40
N TYR A 16 10.36 10.38 -7.48
CA TYR A 16 10.11 11.11 -8.72
C TYR A 16 8.92 10.49 -9.50
N GLY A 17 8.56 11.11 -10.62
CA GLY A 17 7.53 10.59 -11.51
C GLY A 17 6.10 10.98 -11.08
N CYS A 18 5.09 10.30 -11.63
CA CYS A 18 3.68 10.53 -11.27
C CYS A 18 3.39 10.11 -9.81
N GLY A 19 2.22 10.42 -9.25
CA GLY A 19 1.92 10.14 -7.84
C GLY A 19 2.12 8.67 -7.45
N GLU A 20 1.76 7.75 -8.36
CA GLU A 20 2.04 6.32 -8.20
C GLU A 20 3.54 6.01 -8.05
N GLN A 21 4.37 6.49 -8.98
CA GLN A 21 5.81 6.25 -9.00
C GLN A 21 6.52 6.93 -7.83
N ASN A 22 6.08 8.15 -7.50
CA ASN A 22 6.57 8.91 -6.37
C ASN A 22 6.39 8.12 -5.08
N MET A 23 5.20 7.56 -4.85
CA MET A 23 4.91 6.80 -3.64
C MET A 23 5.63 5.44 -3.57
N VAL A 24 5.85 4.78 -4.71
CA VAL A 24 6.65 3.54 -4.78
C VAL A 24 8.09 3.77 -4.34
N LEU A 25 8.66 4.94 -4.61
CA LEU A 25 10.01 5.30 -4.19
C LEU A 25 10.02 5.93 -2.78
N PHE A 26 8.95 6.61 -2.38
CA PHE A 26 8.83 7.25 -1.07
C PHE A 26 8.74 6.22 0.08
N ALA A 27 7.83 5.24 -0.02
CA ALA A 27 7.54 4.33 1.10
C ALA A 27 8.75 3.47 1.54
N PRO A 28 9.60 2.94 0.63
CA PRO A 28 10.80 2.19 1.02
C PRO A 28 11.78 3.00 1.88
N ASN A 29 11.93 4.31 1.66
CA ASN A 29 12.82 5.15 2.46
C ASN A 29 12.43 5.14 3.95
N ILE A 30 11.12 5.10 4.25
CA ILE A 30 10.61 5.01 5.63
C ILE A 30 10.99 3.67 6.25
N PHE A 31 10.82 2.57 5.50
CA PHE A 31 11.16 1.23 5.99
C PHE A 31 12.66 1.11 6.27
N ILE A 32 13.50 1.60 5.35
CA ILE A 32 14.97 1.62 5.51
C ILE A 32 15.35 2.43 6.75
N LEU A 33 14.77 3.62 6.94
CA LEU A 33 15.03 4.44 8.12
C LEU A 33 14.65 3.74 9.43
N ASN A 34 13.47 3.11 9.48
CA ASN A 34 13.04 2.32 10.64
C ASN A 34 13.98 1.15 10.93
N TYR A 35 14.39 0.41 9.89
CA TYR A 35 15.32 -0.70 10.02
C TYR A 35 16.68 -0.24 10.57
N LEU A 36 17.27 0.80 9.96
CA LEU A 36 18.55 1.35 10.40
C LEU A 36 18.48 1.93 11.81
N GLN A 37 17.36 2.55 12.17
CA GLN A 37 17.14 3.05 13.52
C GLN A 37 17.06 1.90 14.54
N SER A 38 16.28 0.86 14.25
CA SER A 38 16.10 -0.29 15.15
C SER A 38 17.37 -1.14 15.32
N THR A 39 18.22 -1.19 14.30
CA THR A 39 19.48 -1.94 14.32
C THR A 39 20.68 -1.10 14.79
N GLY A 40 20.47 0.17 15.15
CA GLY A 40 21.55 1.07 15.58
C GLY A 40 22.53 1.47 14.47
N GLN A 41 22.16 1.26 13.20
CA GLN A 41 22.98 1.56 12.02
C GLN A 41 22.67 2.92 11.38
N LEU A 42 21.72 3.68 11.93
CA LEU A 42 21.33 4.97 11.39
C LEU A 42 22.36 6.05 11.72
N THR A 43 23.16 6.45 10.74
CA THR A 43 24.10 7.57 10.86
C THR A 43 23.40 8.91 10.59
N PRO A 44 23.95 10.04 11.08
CA PRO A 44 23.44 11.38 10.78
C PRO A 44 23.33 11.65 9.27
N ASP A 45 24.34 11.28 8.49
CA ASP A 45 24.38 11.52 7.04
C ASP A 45 23.27 10.76 6.31
N ILE A 46 23.03 9.48 6.68
CA ILE A 46 21.95 8.67 6.10
C ILE A 46 20.59 9.26 6.49
N ARG A 47 20.43 9.68 7.75
CA ARG A 47 19.22 10.33 8.23
C ARG A 47 18.94 11.61 7.44
N GLU A 48 19.92 12.48 7.28
CA GLU A 48 19.75 13.74 6.56
C GLU A 48 19.37 13.49 5.09
N LYS A 49 20.08 12.60 4.39
CA LYS A 49 19.79 12.22 3.00
C LYS A 49 18.36 11.71 2.84
N ALA A 50 17.95 10.77 3.70
CA ALA A 50 16.61 10.20 3.66
C ALA A 50 15.52 11.23 4.03
N THR A 51 15.80 12.12 4.97
CA THR A 51 14.89 13.21 5.36
C THR A 51 14.63 14.12 4.15
N ARG A 52 15.67 14.55 3.44
CA ARG A 52 15.53 15.35 2.21
C ARG A 52 14.72 14.62 1.11
N PHE A 53 14.91 13.31 0.97
CA PHE A 53 14.14 12.49 0.02
C PHE A 53 12.67 12.41 0.40
N LEU A 54 12.37 12.22 1.69
CA LEU A 54 11.01 12.21 2.20
C LEU A 54 10.35 13.60 2.07
N GLU A 55 11.04 14.69 2.39
CA GLU A 55 10.49 16.04 2.23
C GLU A 55 10.15 16.34 0.77
N SER A 56 11.07 16.04 -0.15
CA SER A 56 10.85 16.21 -1.59
C SER A 56 9.67 15.37 -2.10
N GLY A 57 9.64 14.08 -1.75
CA GLY A 57 8.56 13.18 -2.15
C GLY A 57 7.21 13.57 -1.55
N TYR A 58 7.20 14.06 -0.31
CA TYR A 58 5.99 14.58 0.34
C TYR A 58 5.44 15.80 -0.40
N GLN A 59 6.27 16.82 -0.64
CA GLN A 59 5.84 18.02 -1.36
C GLN A 59 5.36 17.70 -2.78
N ARG A 60 6.05 16.79 -3.46
CA ARG A 60 5.64 16.31 -4.78
C ARG A 60 4.30 15.60 -4.73
N GLU A 61 4.07 14.72 -3.75
CA GLU A 61 2.80 14.00 -3.64
C GLU A 61 1.61 14.95 -3.40
N LEU A 62 1.82 16.06 -2.69
CA LEU A 62 0.78 17.08 -2.51
C LEU A 62 0.31 17.72 -3.82
N THR A 63 1.14 17.71 -4.87
CA THR A 63 0.72 18.19 -6.21
C THR A 63 -0.29 17.25 -6.87
N TYR A 64 -0.37 15.99 -6.42
CA TYR A 64 -1.31 14.98 -6.92
C TYR A 64 -2.57 14.85 -6.05
N LYS A 65 -2.72 15.74 -5.07
CA LYS A 65 -3.87 15.81 -4.17
C LYS A 65 -5.05 16.54 -4.85
N HIS A 66 -6.24 15.98 -4.68
CA HIS A 66 -7.52 16.58 -5.07
C HIS A 66 -8.09 17.45 -3.95
N ASP A 67 -9.07 18.30 -4.30
CA ASP A 67 -9.72 19.21 -3.36
C ASP A 67 -10.53 18.45 -2.29
N ASP A 68 -11.04 17.26 -2.62
CA ASP A 68 -11.77 16.36 -1.73
C ASP A 68 -10.87 15.61 -0.72
N GLY A 69 -9.53 15.70 -0.89
CA GLY A 69 -8.56 15.02 -0.03
C GLY A 69 -8.02 13.70 -0.59
N SER A 70 -8.49 13.27 -1.76
CA SER A 70 -8.00 12.08 -2.45
C SER A 70 -6.73 12.34 -3.25
N TYR A 71 -6.07 11.25 -3.67
CA TYR A 71 -4.85 11.29 -4.48
C TYR A 71 -5.04 10.44 -5.74
N SER A 72 -4.47 10.88 -6.86
CA SER A 72 -4.46 10.12 -8.12
C SER A 72 -3.08 10.18 -8.79
N ALA A 73 -2.85 9.38 -9.84
CA ALA A 73 -1.54 9.32 -10.49
C ALA A 73 -1.14 10.68 -11.10
N PHE A 74 -2.11 11.41 -11.66
CA PHE A 74 -1.89 12.68 -12.36
C PHE A 74 -2.60 13.86 -11.69
N GLY A 75 -2.99 13.73 -10.42
CA GLY A 75 -3.67 14.78 -9.67
C GLY A 75 -4.95 15.27 -10.35
N LYS A 76 -5.16 16.58 -10.38
CA LYS A 76 -6.37 17.21 -10.96
C LYS A 76 -6.56 16.97 -12.47
N SER A 77 -5.59 16.39 -13.16
CA SER A 77 -5.78 15.93 -14.55
C SER A 77 -6.60 14.65 -14.63
N ASP A 78 -6.65 13.85 -13.56
CA ASP A 78 -7.57 12.73 -13.46
C ASP A 78 -8.97 13.21 -13.02
N PRO A 79 -10.05 12.58 -13.51
CA PRO A 79 -11.42 13.00 -13.15
C PRO A 79 -11.80 12.69 -11.70
N SER A 80 -11.03 11.84 -11.00
CA SER A 80 -11.32 11.40 -9.64
C SER A 80 -10.07 10.84 -8.97
N GLY A 81 -10.03 10.88 -7.63
CA GLY A 81 -9.06 10.16 -6.82
C GLY A 81 -9.06 8.64 -7.02
N ASN A 82 -7.96 8.03 -6.60
CA ASN A 82 -7.78 6.58 -6.59
C ASN A 82 -7.79 6.06 -5.16
N THR A 83 -8.66 5.09 -4.86
CA THR A 83 -8.81 4.54 -3.51
C THR A 83 -7.52 3.93 -2.96
N TRP A 84 -6.84 3.14 -3.80
CA TRP A 84 -5.63 2.45 -3.40
C TRP A 84 -4.50 3.44 -3.15
N LEU A 85 -4.28 4.39 -4.07
CA LEU A 85 -3.23 5.39 -3.93
C LEU A 85 -3.50 6.29 -2.71
N THR A 86 -4.74 6.75 -2.52
CA THR A 86 -5.12 7.57 -1.36
C THR A 86 -4.85 6.85 -0.04
N ALA A 87 -5.20 5.56 0.06
CA ALA A 87 -4.89 4.76 1.24
C ALA A 87 -3.38 4.56 1.44
N PHE A 88 -2.64 4.35 0.35
CA PHE A 88 -1.20 4.17 0.38
C PHE A 88 -0.46 5.44 0.81
N VAL A 89 -0.87 6.60 0.29
CA VAL A 89 -0.38 7.93 0.69
C VAL A 89 -0.68 8.17 2.16
N MET A 90 -1.92 7.98 2.60
CA MET A 90 -2.32 8.18 4.01
C MET A 90 -1.45 7.37 4.97
N LYS A 91 -1.21 6.08 4.66
CA LYS A 91 -0.39 5.20 5.49
C LYS A 91 1.07 5.62 5.49
N SER A 92 1.63 5.92 4.32
CA SER A 92 3.04 6.29 4.17
C SER A 92 3.34 7.63 4.84
N PHE A 93 2.45 8.61 4.70
CA PHE A 93 2.54 9.89 5.41
C PHE A 93 2.52 9.70 6.93
N GLY A 94 1.65 8.83 7.44
CA GLY A 94 1.64 8.47 8.85
C GLY A 94 2.97 7.88 9.32
N GLY A 95 3.58 7.00 8.52
CA GLY A 95 4.88 6.39 8.81
C GLY A 95 6.08 7.34 8.68
N ALA A 96 5.96 8.42 7.91
CA ALA A 96 7.04 9.40 7.69
C ALA A 96 7.15 10.45 8.82
N ARG A 97 6.09 10.63 9.63
CA ARG A 97 6.03 11.61 10.74
C ARG A 97 7.19 11.59 11.74
N PRO A 98 7.83 10.45 12.06
CA PRO A 98 9.02 10.45 12.94
C PRO A 98 10.26 11.07 12.31
N PHE A 99 10.28 11.24 10.99
CA PHE A 99 11.45 11.68 10.22
C PHE A 99 11.27 13.06 9.59
N ILE A 100 10.04 13.40 9.16
CA ILE A 100 9.72 14.68 8.52
C ILE A 100 8.44 15.28 9.09
N PHE A 101 8.27 16.60 8.93
CA PHE A 101 6.99 17.24 9.21
C PHE A 101 5.96 16.86 8.14
N VAL A 102 4.85 16.28 8.59
CA VAL A 102 3.67 15.99 7.76
C VAL A 102 2.49 16.67 8.41
N ASP A 103 1.79 17.52 7.66
CA ASP A 103 0.60 18.21 8.16
C ASP A 103 -0.50 17.17 8.49
N PRO A 104 -0.97 17.09 9.75
CA PRO A 104 -2.03 16.17 10.15
C PRO A 104 -3.31 16.31 9.31
N LYS A 105 -3.57 17.51 8.75
CA LYS A 105 -4.71 17.78 7.87
C LYS A 105 -4.70 16.88 6.64
N HIS A 106 -3.54 16.62 6.04
CA HIS A 106 -3.45 15.79 4.83
C HIS A 106 -3.84 14.33 5.10
N ILE A 107 -3.45 13.79 6.26
CA ILE A 107 -3.85 12.44 6.69
C ILE A 107 -5.34 12.42 7.02
N LYS A 108 -5.86 13.46 7.69
CA LYS A 108 -7.28 13.57 8.07
C LYS A 108 -8.19 13.68 6.85
N ASP A 109 -7.81 14.47 5.86
CA ASP A 109 -8.55 14.66 4.62
C ASP A 109 -8.62 13.35 3.82
N ALA A 110 -7.48 12.66 3.63
CA ALA A 110 -7.44 11.36 2.96
C ALA A 110 -8.31 10.31 3.69
N ARG A 111 -8.24 10.28 5.04
CA ARG A 111 -9.07 9.38 5.85
C ARG A 111 -10.57 9.66 5.67
N ARG A 112 -10.98 10.93 5.70
CA ARG A 112 -12.38 11.33 5.53
C ARG A 112 -12.89 10.85 4.17
N TRP A 113 -12.15 11.13 3.11
CA TRP A 113 -12.53 10.70 1.76
C TRP A 113 -12.60 9.17 1.64
N LEU A 114 -11.68 8.42 2.24
CA LEU A 114 -11.72 6.95 2.27
C LEU A 114 -12.94 6.42 3.03
N ALA A 115 -13.32 7.05 4.15
CA ALA A 115 -14.49 6.67 4.93
C ALA A 115 -15.80 6.89 4.17
N GLU A 116 -15.90 7.97 3.36
CA GLU A 116 -17.04 8.20 2.47
C GLU A 116 -17.18 7.11 1.38
N HIS A 117 -16.07 6.44 1.06
CA HIS A 117 -16.03 5.33 0.11
C HIS A 117 -16.14 3.94 0.78
N GLN A 118 -16.25 3.91 2.11
CA GLN A 118 -16.44 2.70 2.88
C GLN A 118 -17.91 2.28 2.86
N ARG A 119 -18.15 1.00 2.58
CA ARG A 119 -19.47 0.39 2.61
C ARG A 119 -19.85 0.00 4.05
N PRO A 120 -21.15 -0.27 4.31
CA PRO A 120 -21.63 -0.74 5.61
C PRO A 120 -20.98 -2.05 6.10
N ASP A 121 -20.47 -2.88 5.18
CA ASP A 121 -19.72 -4.11 5.48
C ASP A 121 -18.26 -3.85 5.86
N GLY A 122 -17.83 -2.59 5.88
CA GLY A 122 -16.47 -2.16 6.21
C GLY A 122 -15.51 -2.15 5.02
N CYS A 123 -15.91 -2.61 3.83
CA CYS A 123 -15.06 -2.62 2.64
C CYS A 123 -15.03 -1.24 1.94
N ILE A 124 -13.86 -0.79 1.46
CA ILE A 124 -13.78 0.43 0.65
C ILE A 124 -13.99 0.10 -0.83
N ARG A 125 -14.87 0.87 -1.47
CA ARG A 125 -15.12 0.76 -2.91
C ARG A 125 -13.89 1.24 -3.67
N SER A 126 -13.33 0.37 -4.53
CA SER A 126 -12.27 0.78 -5.45
C SER A 126 -12.82 1.76 -6.49
N VAL A 127 -12.35 3.00 -6.45
CA VAL A 127 -12.59 4.03 -7.46
C VAL A 127 -11.26 4.51 -8.06
N GLY A 128 -11.32 5.08 -9.26
CA GLY A 128 -10.15 5.49 -10.03
C GLY A 128 -9.53 4.37 -10.87
N LYS A 129 -8.65 4.76 -11.80
CA LYS A 129 -7.82 3.82 -12.58
C LYS A 129 -6.42 3.82 -11.96
N LEU A 130 -5.83 2.63 -11.82
CA LEU A 130 -4.38 2.50 -11.62
C LEU A 130 -3.76 2.34 -12.99
N PHE A 131 -2.70 3.11 -13.27
CA PHE A 131 -2.03 3.04 -14.56
C PHE A 131 -0.94 1.96 -14.57
N HIS A 132 -0.39 1.60 -13.40
CA HIS A 132 0.52 0.46 -13.25
C HIS A 132 -0.10 -0.68 -12.43
N ASN A 133 -0.67 -1.67 -13.11
CA ASN A 133 -1.25 -2.88 -12.49
C ASN A 133 -0.23 -3.77 -11.74
N GLY A 134 1.07 -3.55 -11.91
CA GLY A 134 2.13 -4.26 -11.18
C GLY A 134 2.31 -3.84 -9.72
N MET A 135 1.73 -2.71 -9.29
CA MET A 135 1.98 -2.15 -7.95
C MET A 135 1.08 -2.73 -6.84
N LYS A 136 0.10 -3.57 -7.17
CA LYS A 136 -0.75 -4.22 -6.16
C LYS A 136 0.00 -5.28 -5.34
N VAL A 137 1.20 -5.70 -5.76
CA VAL A 137 1.87 -6.91 -5.24
C VAL A 137 3.23 -6.64 -4.56
N ALA A 138 3.79 -5.43 -4.57
CA ALA A 138 5.19 -5.23 -4.14
C ALA A 138 5.45 -4.03 -3.20
N ALA A 139 4.46 -3.59 -2.42
CA ALA A 139 4.70 -2.56 -1.40
C ALA A 139 4.79 -3.19 0.00
N LEU A 140 6.03 -3.33 0.48
CA LEU A 140 6.52 -3.67 1.83
C LEU A 140 7.09 -5.10 2.00
N PRO A 141 8.35 -5.26 2.46
CA PRO A 141 8.85 -6.53 2.95
C PRO A 141 8.17 -6.94 4.28
N PRO A 142 8.07 -8.24 4.56
CA PRO A 142 7.25 -8.77 5.65
C PRO A 142 7.98 -8.74 6.99
N GLU A 143 7.84 -7.66 7.75
CA GLU A 143 8.16 -7.66 9.17
C GLU A 143 6.81 -7.55 9.92
N HIS A 144 6.34 -8.68 10.47
CA HIS A 144 5.01 -9.00 11.05
C HIS A 144 3.91 -9.47 10.07
N PRO A 145 3.84 -10.80 9.78
CA PRO A 145 2.91 -11.38 8.79
C PRO A 145 1.41 -11.39 9.18
N GLY A 146 0.98 -10.68 10.23
CA GLY A 146 -0.43 -10.74 10.70
C GLY A 146 -1.29 -9.51 10.44
N ALA A 147 -0.73 -8.30 10.52
CA ALA A 147 -1.54 -7.08 10.64
C ALA A 147 -1.48 -6.16 9.41
N ALA A 148 -0.34 -6.02 8.72
CA ALA A 148 -0.21 -5.02 7.68
C ALA A 148 -0.86 -5.43 6.34
N LEU A 149 -0.74 -6.70 5.94
CA LEU A 149 -1.35 -7.24 4.73
C LEU A 149 -2.85 -7.51 4.90
N SER A 150 -3.26 -7.94 6.10
CA SER A 150 -4.68 -8.12 6.45
C SER A 150 -5.43 -6.79 6.29
N TRP A 151 -4.88 -5.67 6.76
CA TRP A 151 -5.55 -4.36 6.63
C TRP A 151 -5.50 -3.77 5.21
N MET A 152 -4.42 -3.95 4.42
CA MET A 152 -4.41 -3.48 3.02
C MET A 152 -5.40 -4.26 2.13
N LEU A 153 -5.55 -5.57 2.37
CA LEU A 153 -6.54 -6.42 1.69
C LEU A 153 -7.97 -6.19 2.21
N THR A 154 -8.14 -5.66 3.43
CA THR A 154 -9.46 -5.29 3.97
C THR A 154 -10.01 -4.00 3.35
N LEU A 155 -9.14 -3.12 2.83
CA LEU A 155 -9.58 -1.85 2.25
C LEU A 155 -10.13 -2.00 0.83
N THR A 156 -9.59 -2.88 -0.02
CA THR A 156 -10.15 -3.07 -1.36
C THR A 156 -10.88 -4.39 -1.43
N CYS A 157 -12.19 -4.34 -1.69
CA CYS A 157 -13.03 -5.51 -1.94
C CYS A 157 -12.56 -6.20 -3.23
N SER A 158 -11.47 -6.99 -3.16
CA SER A 158 -11.18 -7.98 -4.18
C SER A 158 -12.28 -9.03 -4.05
N ARG A 159 -13.31 -8.95 -4.90
CA ARG A 159 -14.22 -10.08 -5.12
C ARG A 159 -13.33 -11.30 -5.36
N PRO A 160 -13.35 -12.33 -4.50
CA PRO A 160 -12.87 -13.63 -4.93
C PRO A 160 -13.72 -13.95 -6.17
N GLY A 161 -13.06 -14.23 -7.29
CA GLY A 161 -13.73 -14.74 -8.47
C GLY A 161 -14.71 -15.81 -8.02
N ARG A 162 -15.97 -15.66 -8.42
CA ARG A 162 -17.03 -16.63 -8.23
C ARG A 162 -16.44 -17.98 -8.69
N SER A 163 -16.04 -18.83 -7.74
CA SER A 163 -15.78 -20.21 -8.08
C SER A 163 -17.14 -20.75 -8.48
N GLU A 164 -17.29 -20.95 -9.78
CA GLU A 164 -18.28 -21.87 -10.32
C GLU A 164 -18.14 -23.13 -9.47
N ARG A 165 -19.03 -23.33 -8.48
CA ARG A 165 -19.23 -24.65 -7.91
C ARG A 165 -19.59 -25.49 -9.12
N ARG A 166 -18.64 -26.27 -9.62
CA ARG A 166 -18.94 -27.40 -10.48
C ARG A 166 -19.99 -28.20 -9.73
N ARG A 167 -21.25 -28.08 -10.16
CA ARG A 167 -22.28 -29.05 -9.79
C ARG A 167 -21.71 -30.38 -10.26
N VAL A 168 -21.40 -31.25 -9.31
CA VAL A 168 -21.21 -32.66 -9.62
C VAL A 168 -22.56 -33.13 -10.18
N PRO A 169 -22.63 -33.64 -11.41
CA PRO A 169 -23.88 -34.19 -11.93
C PRO A 169 -24.32 -35.35 -11.04
N ASP A 170 -25.60 -35.42 -10.69
CA ASP A 170 -26.20 -36.46 -9.84
C ASP A 170 -26.17 -37.88 -10.46
N SER A 171 -25.48 -38.09 -11.59
CA SER A 171 -25.43 -39.38 -12.30
C SER A 171 -24.42 -40.39 -11.74
N LEU A 172 -23.69 -40.07 -10.66
CA LEU A 172 -22.69 -40.98 -10.07
C LEU A 172 -23.00 -41.46 -8.64
N ARG A 173 -24.20 -41.18 -8.11
CA ARG A 173 -24.69 -41.70 -6.82
C ARG A 173 -25.63 -42.90 -7.01
N SER A 174 -25.22 -43.90 -7.80
CA SER A 174 -25.87 -45.22 -7.77
C SER A 174 -24.90 -46.29 -8.25
N ARG A 175 -24.07 -46.79 -7.33
CA ARG A 175 -23.35 -48.07 -7.39
C ARG A 175 -22.47 -48.17 -6.14
N ARG A 176 -23.07 -48.49 -5.00
CA ARG A 176 -22.41 -49.05 -3.81
C ARG A 176 -23.49 -49.44 -2.80
N HIS A 177 -24.23 -50.50 -3.12
CA HIS A 177 -24.92 -51.35 -2.13
C HIS A 177 -25.36 -52.64 -2.84
N ALA A 178 -24.44 -53.59 -2.96
CA ALA A 178 -24.74 -55.01 -3.09
C ALA A 178 -23.45 -55.77 -2.78
N GLY A 179 -23.35 -56.35 -1.59
CA GLY A 179 -22.22 -57.20 -1.21
C GLY A 179 -21.97 -57.25 0.30
N ALA A 180 -22.83 -57.93 1.06
CA ALA A 180 -22.49 -58.58 2.34
C ALA A 180 -23.68 -59.42 2.91
N GLY A 181 -23.52 -60.75 2.90
CA GLY A 181 -24.21 -61.77 3.74
C GLY A 181 -25.65 -62.12 3.35
N ARG A 182 -26.09 -63.37 3.29
CA ARG A 182 -25.60 -64.68 3.75
C ARG A 182 -26.10 -65.75 2.77
#